data_AF-A0A7W9PAZ6-F1
#
_entry.id   AF-A0A7W9PAZ6-F1
#
_cell.length_a   1.000
_cell.length_b   1.000
_cell.length_c   1.000
_cell.angle_alpha   90.00
_cell.angle_beta   90.00
_cell.angle_gamma   90.00
#
_symmetry.space_group_name_H-M   'P 1'
#
loop_
_entity.id
_entity.type
_entity.pdbx_description
1 polymer ?
#
loop_
_entity_poly.entity_id
_entity_poly.type
_entity_poly.pdbx_seq_one_letter_code
_entity_poly.pdbx_strand_id
1 'polypeptide(L)'
;MSPRETVLLPDWHELLAAFCGHLDDDPDGHPVVRWARALAELHLRRHDEPSHAAEIDGGRAELVAAIDNWVGATLHPPRNRRRGPYPESLGGAVDRMAAAQVHATRLLHTVADISDERVHTAWHRLATLADDWSDLVDEVLHGQPRIRQRARSA
;
A
#
# COMPACT_ATOMS: atom_id res chain seq x y z
N MET A 1 -23.56 -19.17 -16.87
CA MET A 1 -23.19 -18.70 -15.53
C MET A 1 -21.70 -18.94 -15.38
N SER A 2 -20.86 -17.95 -15.70
CA SER A 2 -19.44 -18.03 -15.31
C SER A 2 -19.37 -17.99 -13.78
N PRO A 3 -18.47 -18.77 -13.16
CA PRO A 3 -18.19 -18.60 -11.75
C PRO A 3 -17.80 -17.13 -11.55
N ARG A 4 -18.38 -16.47 -10.54
CA ARG A 4 -17.87 -15.17 -10.09
C ARG A 4 -16.41 -15.42 -9.75
N GLU A 5 -15.48 -14.96 -10.59
CA GLU A 5 -14.09 -14.85 -10.18
C GLU A 5 -14.11 -14.13 -8.85
N THR A 6 -13.61 -14.82 -7.84
CA THR A 6 -13.45 -14.24 -6.52
C THR A 6 -12.44 -13.13 -6.70
N VAL A 7 -12.94 -11.88 -6.72
CA VAL A 7 -12.08 -10.72 -6.85
C VAL A 7 -11.34 -10.59 -5.53
N LEU A 8 -10.15 -11.17 -5.49
CA LEU A 8 -9.25 -11.18 -4.33
C LEU A 8 -8.44 -9.90 -4.31
N LEU A 9 -8.15 -9.38 -3.12
CA LEU A 9 -7.21 -8.28 -2.95
C LEU A 9 -5.82 -8.72 -3.42
N PRO A 10 -5.01 -7.81 -4.00
CA PRO A 10 -3.65 -8.12 -4.38
C PRO A 10 -2.81 -8.45 -3.15
N ASP A 11 -1.87 -9.37 -3.30
CA ASP A 11 -0.87 -9.62 -2.27
C ASP A 11 0.18 -8.48 -2.22
N TRP A 12 1.06 -8.52 -1.23
CA TRP A 12 2.07 -7.47 -1.08
C TRP A 12 3.13 -7.48 -2.21
N HIS A 13 3.40 -8.63 -2.85
CA HIS A 13 4.33 -8.70 -3.98
C HIS A 13 3.74 -8.00 -5.20
N GLU A 14 2.44 -8.18 -5.46
CA GLU A 14 1.73 -7.48 -6.53
C GLU A 14 1.75 -5.96 -6.30
N LEU A 15 1.51 -5.51 -5.06
CA LEU A 15 1.63 -4.09 -4.72
C LEU A 15 3.05 -3.56 -4.92
N LEU A 16 4.08 -4.29 -4.46
CA LEU A 16 5.48 -3.88 -4.66
C LEU A 16 5.85 -3.83 -6.14
N ALA A 17 5.41 -4.81 -6.94
CA ALA A 17 5.62 -4.81 -8.38
C ALA A 17 4.96 -3.59 -9.04
N ALA A 18 3.74 -3.24 -8.60
CA ALA A 18 3.03 -2.04 -9.05
C ALA A 18 3.80 -0.75 -8.73
N PHE A 19 4.28 -0.61 -7.48
CA PHE A 19 5.04 0.57 -7.06
C PHE A 19 6.35 0.74 -7.83
N CYS A 20 6.98 -0.38 -8.22
CA CYS A 20 8.18 -0.38 -9.04
C CYS A 20 7.92 -0.18 -10.54
N GLY A 21 6.64 -0.11 -10.97
CA GLY A 21 6.26 0.02 -12.39
C GLY A 21 6.43 -1.26 -13.22
N HIS A 22 6.57 -2.43 -12.58
CA HIS A 22 6.82 -3.71 -13.24
C HIS A 22 5.56 -4.45 -13.70
N LEU A 23 4.37 -3.97 -13.36
CA LEU A 23 3.11 -4.52 -13.85
C LEU A 23 2.67 -3.75 -15.10
N ASP A 24 2.39 -4.47 -16.18
CA ASP A 24 1.88 -3.91 -17.42
C ASP A 24 0.57 -3.15 -17.19
N ASP A 25 0.30 -2.13 -18.02
CA ASP A 25 -0.96 -1.39 -18.06
C ASP A 25 -2.08 -2.25 -18.68
N ASP A 26 -2.28 -3.45 -18.13
CA ASP A 26 -3.39 -4.32 -18.51
C ASP A 26 -4.70 -3.62 -18.11
N PRO A 27 -5.56 -3.24 -19.07
CA PRO A 27 -6.84 -2.61 -18.79
C PRO A 27 -7.79 -3.53 -18.00
N ASP A 28 -7.60 -4.85 -18.08
CA ASP A 28 -8.32 -5.87 -17.32
C ASP A 28 -7.65 -6.20 -15.98
N GLY A 29 -6.53 -5.53 -15.67
CA GLY A 29 -5.78 -5.69 -14.43
C GLY A 29 -6.55 -5.23 -13.18
N HIS A 30 -6.16 -5.78 -12.02
CA HIS A 30 -6.83 -5.50 -10.75
C HIS A 30 -6.80 -3.99 -10.43
N PRO A 31 -7.94 -3.32 -10.17
CA PRO A 31 -8.00 -1.86 -10.05
C PRO A 31 -7.13 -1.30 -8.92
N VAL A 32 -6.98 -2.04 -7.81
CA VAL A 32 -6.07 -1.67 -6.70
C VAL A 32 -4.60 -1.64 -7.13
N VAL A 33 -4.16 -2.53 -8.03
CA VAL A 33 -2.79 -2.51 -8.57
C VAL A 33 -2.54 -1.24 -9.37
N ARG A 34 -3.50 -0.84 -10.21
CA ARG A 34 -3.42 0.41 -10.99
C ARG A 34 -3.38 1.64 -10.09
N TRP A 35 -4.22 1.70 -9.06
CA TRP A 35 -4.20 2.80 -8.09
C TRP A 35 -2.93 2.81 -7.24
N ALA A 36 -2.39 1.65 -6.88
CA ALA A 36 -1.12 1.50 -6.18
C ALA A 36 0.04 2.08 -6.99
N ARG A 37 0.11 1.77 -8.30
CA ARG A 37 1.06 2.39 -9.23
C ARG A 37 0.93 3.92 -9.27
N ALA A 38 -0.30 4.42 -9.45
CA ALA A 38 -0.56 5.86 -9.50
C ALA A 38 -0.18 6.57 -8.17
N LEU A 39 -0.38 5.92 -7.02
CA LEU A 39 0.07 6.43 -5.73
C LEU A 39 1.60 6.56 -5.67
N ALA A 40 2.34 5.56 -6.16
CA ALA A 40 3.81 5.62 -6.23
C ALA A 40 4.28 6.75 -7.16
N GLU A 41 3.62 6.95 -8.31
CA GLU A 41 3.91 8.05 -9.24
C GLU A 41 3.66 9.43 -8.59
N LEU A 42 2.58 9.58 -7.81
CA LEU A 42 2.31 10.80 -7.06
C LEU A 42 3.36 11.04 -5.95
N HIS A 43 3.79 10.01 -5.23
CA HIS A 43 4.90 10.12 -4.27
C HIS A 43 6.22 10.49 -4.97
N LEU A 44 6.46 9.97 -6.18
CA LEU A 44 7.63 10.34 -6.97
C LEU A 44 7.59 11.84 -7.31
N ARG A 45 6.48 12.29 -7.91
CA ARG A 45 6.23 13.71 -8.23
C ARG A 45 6.29 14.62 -7.01
N ARG A 46 5.80 14.18 -5.85
CA ARG A 46 5.77 15.00 -4.61
C ARG A 46 7.16 15.48 -4.18
N HIS A 47 8.17 14.66 -4.44
CA HIS A 47 9.57 14.98 -4.18
C HIS A 47 10.21 15.84 -5.27
N ASP A 48 9.90 15.58 -6.54
CA ASP A 48 10.46 16.34 -7.67
C ASP A 48 9.85 17.74 -7.78
N GLU A 49 8.59 17.88 -7.35
CA GLU A 49 7.78 19.09 -7.49
C GLU A 49 7.18 19.54 -6.15
N PRO A 50 8.01 19.95 -5.17
CA PRO A 50 7.52 20.31 -3.84
C PRO A 50 6.56 21.51 -3.83
N SER A 51 6.58 22.36 -4.86
CA SER A 51 5.63 23.47 -5.04
C SER A 51 4.20 23.02 -5.33
N HIS A 52 4.01 21.81 -5.90
CA HIS A 52 2.70 21.24 -6.23
C HIS A 52 2.17 20.30 -5.13
N ALA A 53 2.73 20.40 -3.92
CA ALA A 53 2.41 19.55 -2.76
C ALA A 53 0.91 19.34 -2.54
N ALA A 54 0.15 20.43 -2.48
CA ALA A 54 -1.27 20.39 -2.15
C ALA A 54 -2.11 19.66 -3.22
N GLU A 55 -1.79 19.86 -4.50
CA GLU A 55 -2.47 19.18 -5.60
C GLU A 55 -2.17 17.68 -5.57
N ILE A 56 -0.90 17.32 -5.39
CA ILE A 56 -0.45 15.92 -5.34
C ILE A 56 -1.05 15.20 -4.13
N ASP A 57 -1.06 15.84 -2.96
CA ASP A 57 -1.67 15.29 -1.75
C ASP A 57 -3.19 15.16 -1.89
N GLY A 58 -3.84 16.06 -2.64
CA GLY A 58 -5.24 15.93 -3.05
C GLY A 58 -5.49 14.69 -3.92
N GLY A 59 -4.71 14.52 -4.99
CA GLY A 59 -4.81 13.33 -5.86
C GLY A 59 -4.54 12.02 -5.12
N ARG A 60 -3.61 12.02 -4.15
CA ARG A 60 -3.37 10.87 -3.28
C ARG A 60 -4.60 10.54 -2.43
N ALA A 61 -5.21 11.55 -1.82
CA ALA A 61 -6.42 11.35 -1.00
C ALA A 61 -7.60 10.82 -1.85
N GLU A 62 -7.73 11.26 -3.10
CA GLU A 62 -8.73 10.74 -4.04
C GLU A 62 -8.50 9.27 -4.39
N LEU A 63 -7.25 8.86 -4.65
CA LEU A 63 -6.92 7.45 -4.90
C LEU A 63 -7.13 6.57 -3.68
N VAL A 64 -6.77 7.05 -2.49
CA VAL A 64 -7.06 6.36 -1.22
C VAL A 64 -8.57 6.12 -1.06
N ALA A 65 -9.38 7.16 -1.30
CA ALA A 65 -10.83 7.05 -1.23
C ALA A 65 -11.38 6.11 -2.32
N ALA A 66 -10.80 6.09 -3.52
CA ALA A 66 -11.19 5.18 -4.60
C ALA A 66 -10.96 3.71 -4.22
N ILE A 67 -9.81 3.38 -3.63
CA ILE A 67 -9.51 2.03 -3.10
C ILE A 67 -10.53 1.65 -2.03
N ASP A 68 -10.74 2.51 -1.04
CA ASP A 68 -11.65 2.22 0.09
C ASP A 68 -13.11 2.03 -0.38
N ASN A 69 -13.56 2.84 -1.34
CA ASN A 69 -14.90 2.72 -1.94
C ASN A 69 -15.03 1.42 -2.73
N TRP A 70 -14.03 1.06 -3.54
CA TRP A 70 -14.03 -0.18 -4.30
C TRP A 70 -14.07 -1.40 -3.39
N VAL A 71 -13.32 -1.38 -2.28
CA VAL A 71 -13.36 -2.45 -1.28
C VAL A 71 -14.75 -2.57 -0.66
N GLY A 72 -15.33 -1.44 -0.24
CA GLY A 72 -16.67 -1.42 0.35
C GLY A 72 -17.75 -1.96 -0.60
N ALA A 73 -17.62 -1.65 -1.89
CA ALA A 73 -18.54 -2.10 -2.93
C ALA A 73 -18.35 -3.58 -3.32
N THR A 74 -17.12 -4.07 -3.34
CA THR A 74 -16.78 -5.40 -3.89
C THR A 74 -16.73 -6.50 -2.83
N LEU A 75 -16.13 -6.23 -1.68
CA LEU A 75 -15.84 -7.26 -0.67
C LEU A 75 -16.90 -7.37 0.43
N HIS A 76 -17.85 -6.42 0.49
CA HIS A 76 -18.92 -6.34 1.50
C HIS A 76 -18.47 -6.79 2.91
N PRO A 77 -17.44 -6.15 3.48
CA PRO A 77 -16.82 -6.68 4.67
C PRO A 77 -17.76 -6.70 5.89
N PRO A 78 -17.51 -7.58 6.89
CA PRO A 78 -18.35 -7.71 8.06
C PRO A 78 -18.55 -6.37 8.78
N ARG A 79 -19.82 -6.01 9.06
CA ARG A 79 -20.19 -4.74 9.72
C ARG A 79 -19.65 -4.57 11.14
N ASN A 80 -19.21 -5.65 11.77
CA ASN A 80 -18.78 -5.72 13.17
C ASN A 80 -17.25 -5.58 13.36
N ARG A 81 -16.54 -4.96 12.40
CA ARG A 81 -15.12 -4.63 12.54
C ARG A 81 -14.90 -3.82 13.82
N ARG A 82 -14.32 -4.46 14.85
CA ARG A 82 -13.82 -3.75 16.02
C ARG A 82 -12.61 -2.96 15.57
N ARG A 83 -12.88 -1.68 15.31
CA ARG A 83 -11.91 -0.66 14.95
C ARG A 83 -10.81 -0.65 16.03
N GLY A 84 -9.63 -1.21 15.72
CA GLY A 84 -8.47 -1.17 16.62
C GLY A 84 -8.05 0.27 16.94
N PRO A 85 -7.09 0.49 17.86
CA PRO A 85 -6.73 1.83 18.33
C PRO A 85 -6.24 2.79 17.23
N TYR A 86 -5.81 2.26 16.07
CA TYR A 86 -5.74 3.00 14.81
C TYR A 86 -6.33 2.14 13.69
N PRO A 87 -7.51 2.49 13.16
CA PRO A 87 -8.08 1.81 12.02
C PRO A 87 -7.60 2.45 10.73
N GLU A 88 -6.41 2.04 10.33
CA GLU A 88 -5.96 2.29 8.97
C GLU A 88 -6.92 1.64 7.97
N SER A 89 -7.31 2.40 6.94
CA SER A 89 -8.07 1.87 5.81
C SER A 89 -7.15 1.14 4.84
N LEU A 90 -7.70 0.29 3.96
CA LEU A 90 -6.88 -0.40 2.96
C LEU A 90 -6.22 0.60 2.00
N GLY A 91 -6.95 1.63 1.58
CA GLY A 91 -6.38 2.71 0.77
C GLY A 91 -5.23 3.41 1.49
N GLY A 92 -5.38 3.71 2.79
CA GLY A 92 -4.31 4.30 3.59
C GLY A 92 -3.08 3.41 3.72
N ALA A 93 -3.27 2.09 3.85
CA ALA A 93 -2.17 1.13 3.89
C ALA A 93 -1.39 1.09 2.57
N VAL A 94 -2.09 1.03 1.43
CA VAL A 94 -1.48 1.05 0.09
C VAL A 94 -0.68 2.34 -0.12
N ASP A 95 -1.26 3.49 0.22
CA ASP A 95 -0.60 4.79 0.10
C ASP A 95 0.67 4.90 0.96
N ARG A 96 0.63 4.35 2.19
CA ARG A 96 1.81 4.32 3.06
C ARG A 96 2.90 3.38 2.56
N MET A 97 2.53 2.22 2.01
CA MET A 97 3.49 1.30 1.37
C MET A 97 4.13 1.96 0.14
N ALA A 98 3.34 2.64 -0.70
CA ALA A 98 3.84 3.37 -1.85
C ALA A 98 4.87 4.44 -1.43
N ALA A 99 4.55 5.22 -0.40
CA ALA A 99 5.45 6.23 0.15
C ALA A 99 6.78 5.62 0.63
N ALA A 100 6.71 4.51 1.38
CA ALA A 100 7.88 3.82 1.91
C ALA A 100 8.76 3.24 0.79
N GLN A 101 8.16 2.67 -0.25
CA GLN A 101 8.90 2.11 -1.38
C GLN A 101 9.62 3.19 -2.20
N VAL A 102 8.92 4.28 -2.53
CA VAL A 102 9.52 5.43 -3.23
C VAL A 102 10.66 6.02 -2.40
N HIS A 103 10.47 6.16 -1.08
CA HIS A 103 11.50 6.66 -0.19
C HIS A 103 12.74 5.75 -0.15
N ALA A 104 12.56 4.44 0.06
CA ALA A 104 13.65 3.47 0.14
C ALA A 104 14.45 3.39 -1.16
N THR A 105 13.75 3.37 -2.31
CA THR A 105 14.37 3.34 -3.64
C THR A 105 15.18 4.60 -3.92
N ARG A 106 14.62 5.78 -3.64
CA ARG A 106 15.37 7.04 -3.80
C ARG A 106 16.57 7.13 -2.87
N LEU A 107 16.43 6.66 -1.64
CA LEU A 107 17.53 6.70 -0.68
C LEU A 107 18.71 5.88 -1.18
N LEU A 108 18.49 4.67 -1.71
CA LEU A 108 19.53 3.88 -2.37
C LEU A 108 20.26 4.61 -3.50
N HIS A 109 19.54 5.39 -4.30
CA HIS A 109 20.12 6.12 -5.43
C HIS A 109 20.86 7.41 -5.01
N THR A 110 20.70 7.85 -3.76
CA THR A 110 21.23 9.14 -3.29
C THR A 110 22.31 9.02 -2.22
N VAL A 111 22.39 7.90 -1.50
CA VAL A 111 23.48 7.67 -0.54
C VAL A 111 24.80 7.35 -1.23
N ALA A 112 25.91 7.78 -0.61
CA ALA A 112 27.26 7.44 -1.06
C ALA A 112 27.67 6.01 -0.69
N ASP A 113 27.09 5.47 0.38
CA ASP A 113 27.33 4.12 0.87
C ASP A 113 25.99 3.41 1.14
N ILE A 114 25.82 2.23 0.54
CA ILE A 114 24.62 1.40 0.69
C ILE A 114 24.53 0.81 2.11
N SER A 115 25.65 0.74 2.84
CA SER A 115 25.69 0.29 4.23
C SER A 115 25.12 1.31 5.24
N ASP A 116 24.71 2.49 4.77
CA ASP A 116 24.10 3.53 5.60
C ASP A 116 22.85 2.99 6.33
N GLU A 117 22.83 3.14 7.66
CA GLU A 117 21.73 2.69 8.54
C GLU A 117 20.37 3.23 8.10
N ARG A 118 20.33 4.40 7.44
CA ARG A 118 19.09 4.97 6.89
C ARG A 118 18.51 4.11 5.77
N VAL A 119 19.36 3.51 4.93
CA VAL A 119 18.92 2.57 3.87
C VAL A 119 18.29 1.35 4.52
N HIS A 120 18.95 0.76 5.51
CA HIS A 120 18.42 -0.39 6.25
C HIS A 120 17.07 -0.06 6.90
N THR A 121 16.97 1.10 7.57
CA THR A 121 15.75 1.57 8.23
C THR A 121 14.59 1.74 7.24
N ALA A 122 14.85 2.32 6.06
CA ALA A 122 13.83 2.52 5.03
C ALA A 122 13.29 1.19 4.47
N TRP A 123 14.18 0.23 4.18
CA TRP A 123 13.79 -1.10 3.70
C TRP A 123 13.09 -1.93 4.78
N HIS A 124 13.56 -1.87 6.03
CA HIS A 124 12.89 -2.51 7.15
C HIS A 124 11.47 -1.97 7.35
N ARG A 125 11.30 -0.64 7.21
CA ARG A 125 9.98 0.00 7.28
C ARG A 125 9.05 -0.52 6.18
N LEU A 126 9.53 -0.67 4.95
CA LEU A 126 8.74 -1.23 3.86
C LEU A 126 8.32 -2.68 4.14
N ALA A 127 9.23 -3.52 4.62
CA ALA A 127 8.92 -4.91 4.99
C ALA A 127 7.85 -4.99 6.08
N THR A 128 7.96 -4.15 7.13
CA THR A 128 6.94 -4.06 8.19
C THR A 128 5.56 -3.70 7.62
N LEU A 129 5.51 -2.78 6.65
CA LEU A 129 4.25 -2.38 6.04
C LEU A 129 3.66 -3.47 5.11
N ALA A 130 4.51 -4.28 4.48
CA ALA A 130 4.07 -5.43 3.71
C ALA A 130 3.45 -6.51 4.62
N ASP A 131 4.05 -6.78 5.78
CA ASP A 131 3.47 -7.67 6.80
C ASP A 131 2.13 -7.11 7.31
N ASP A 132 2.08 -5.82 7.63
CA ASP A 132 0.85 -5.13 8.07
C ASP A 132 -0.27 -5.18 7.02
N TRP A 133 0.08 -5.21 5.73
CA TRP A 133 -0.87 -5.36 4.61
C TRP A 133 -1.47 -6.76 4.58
N SER A 134 -0.64 -7.80 4.65
CA SER A 134 -1.13 -9.19 4.71
C SER A 134 -2.09 -9.41 5.88
N ASP A 135 -1.72 -8.91 7.07
CA ASP A 135 -2.60 -8.95 8.24
C ASP A 135 -3.93 -8.22 8.02
N LEU A 136 -3.90 -7.07 7.33
CA LEU A 136 -5.09 -6.28 7.04
C LEU A 136 -5.99 -6.93 5.99
N VAL A 137 -5.41 -7.58 4.97
CA VAL A 137 -6.15 -8.38 3.98
C VAL A 137 -6.87 -9.54 4.65
N ASP A 138 -6.18 -10.28 5.53
CA ASP A 138 -6.77 -11.37 6.30
C ASP A 138 -7.91 -10.89 7.22
N GLU A 139 -7.72 -9.75 7.88
CA GLU A 139 -8.77 -9.11 8.67
C GLU A 139 -9.99 -8.77 7.81
N VAL A 140 -9.75 -8.26 6.59
CA VAL A 140 -10.80 -7.84 5.67
C VAL A 140 -11.59 -9.01 5.10
N LEU A 141 -10.90 -10.07 4.66
CA LEU A 141 -11.49 -11.21 3.99
C LEU A 141 -12.09 -12.23 4.96
N HIS A 142 -11.48 -12.41 6.13
CA HIS A 142 -11.81 -13.50 7.06
C HIS A 142 -12.33 -13.03 8.41
N GLY A 143 -12.36 -11.71 8.66
CA GLY A 143 -12.76 -11.13 9.94
C GLY A 143 -11.85 -11.53 11.10
N GLN A 144 -10.65 -12.02 10.81
CA GLN A 144 -9.69 -12.45 11.81
C GLN A 144 -8.99 -11.23 12.42
N PRO A 145 -8.81 -11.16 13.74
CA PRO A 145 -8.02 -10.10 14.35
C PRO A 145 -6.56 -10.22 13.91
N ARG A 146 -5.89 -9.09 13.61
CA ARG A 146 -4.46 -9.06 13.29
C ARG A 146 -3.63 -9.84 14.30
N ILE A 147 -2.82 -10.78 13.83
CA ILE A 147 -1.83 -11.45 14.67
C ILE A 147 -0.61 -10.54 14.70
N ARG A 148 -0.62 -9.51 15.57
CA ARG A 148 0.63 -8.80 15.85
C ARG A 148 1.63 -9.82 16.38
N GLN A 149 2.67 -10.10 15.60
CA GLN A 149 3.91 -10.59 16.17
C GLN A 149 4.35 -9.54 17.18
N ARG A 150 4.19 -9.90 18.46
CA ARG A 150 4.72 -9.16 19.59
C ARG A 150 6.16 -8.79 19.22
N ALA A 151 6.48 -7.48 19.24
CA ALA A 151 7.84 -7.01 19.13
C ALA A 151 8.71 -7.95 19.95
N ARG A 152 9.67 -8.62 19.30
CA ARG A 152 10.69 -9.37 20.01
C ARG A 152 11.39 -8.36 20.92
N SER A 153 11.00 -8.39 22.18
CA SER A 153 11.71 -7.72 23.26
C SER A 153 13.08 -8.36 23.40
N ALA A 154 14.08 -7.50 23.57
CA ALA A 154 15.50 -7.73 23.86
C ALA A 154 16.41 -7.92 22.65
#